data_AF-A0A1V5IAV1-F1
#
_entry.id   AF-A0A1V5IAV1-F1
#
_cell.length_a   1.000
_cell.length_b   1.000
_cell.length_c   1.000
_cell.angle_alpha   90.00
_cell.angle_beta   90.00
_cell.angle_gamma   90.00
#
_symmetry.space_group_name_H-M   'P 1'
#
loop_
_entity.id
_entity.type
_entity.pdbx_description
1 polymer ?
#
loop_
_entity_poly.entity_id
_entity_poly.type
_entity_poly.pdbx_seq_one_letter_code
_entity_poly.pdbx_strand_id
1 'polypeptide(L)'
;MQEVILMDGIAGVTRPAGNTALVQYGIQTEDSDMRVHISAVSRRAYVYLTKSGLDAIQSGNFRKVAVYTKYIKTAEGYLVPPDKIPGCYSVNIPDEDWIEINNLESTSEKGRKAVEITKRLLKRKLISVPVSIAEITDEVMQVKGTDIYVSARVKIQVKCDFSAGHKEYGGTGNLFLQISECNPFKRY
;
A
#
# COMPACT_ATOMS: atom_id res chain seq x y z
N MET A 1 -32.25 57.12 -11.26
CA MET A 1 -31.79 56.53 -9.99
C MET A 1 -32.28 55.09 -10.00
N GLN A 2 -31.38 54.15 -10.24
CA GLN A 2 -31.69 52.73 -10.38
C GLN A 2 -30.85 52.01 -9.33
N GLU A 3 -31.50 51.43 -8.33
CA GLU A 3 -30.84 50.66 -7.27
C GLU A 3 -30.29 49.35 -7.85
N VAL A 4 -28.96 49.21 -7.75
CA VAL A 4 -28.25 47.99 -8.10
C VAL A 4 -28.31 47.06 -6.89
N ILE A 5 -29.09 45.99 -6.99
CA ILE A 5 -29.10 44.90 -6.02
C ILE A 5 -27.79 44.12 -6.21
N LEU A 6 -26.86 44.27 -5.27
CA LEU A 6 -25.70 43.39 -5.14
C LEU A 6 -26.20 42.02 -4.68
N MET A 7 -26.12 41.03 -5.58
CA MET A 7 -26.16 39.62 -5.19
C MET A 7 -24.80 39.25 -4.62
N ASP A 8 -24.71 39.14 -3.30
CA ASP A 8 -23.55 38.55 -2.64
C ASP A 8 -23.41 37.08 -3.06
N GLY A 9 -22.35 36.82 -3.81
CA GLY A 9 -21.93 35.50 -4.21
C GLY A 9 -21.67 34.63 -2.99
N ILE A 10 -22.27 33.44 -3.00
CA ILE A 10 -22.05 32.39 -2.01
C ILE A 10 -20.58 32.00 -2.09
N ALA A 11 -19.77 32.57 -1.20
CA ALA A 11 -18.39 32.16 -0.99
C ALA A 11 -18.40 30.69 -0.58
N GLY A 12 -18.01 29.82 -1.52
CA GLY A 12 -17.80 28.41 -1.26
C GLY A 12 -16.89 28.26 -0.05
N VAL A 13 -17.41 27.65 1.01
CA VAL A 13 -16.69 27.40 2.26
C VAL A 13 -15.44 26.57 1.95
N THR A 14 -14.30 27.23 1.75
CA THR A 14 -12.99 26.58 1.80
C THR A 14 -12.80 26.10 3.22
N ARG A 15 -13.04 24.81 3.46
CA ARG A 15 -12.62 24.16 4.70
C ARG A 15 -11.13 24.48 4.90
N PRO A 16 -10.71 25.03 6.05
CA PRO A 16 -9.30 25.24 6.30
C PRO A 16 -8.57 23.91 6.14
N ALA A 17 -7.43 23.93 5.43
CA ALA A 17 -6.58 22.76 5.33
C ALA A 17 -6.23 22.31 6.77
N GLY A 18 -6.42 21.03 7.06
CA GLY A 18 -5.94 20.36 8.27
C GLY A 18 -4.41 20.35 8.35
N ASN A 19 -3.83 19.34 8.99
CA ASN A 19 -2.38 19.29 9.14
C ASN A 19 -1.70 19.14 7.75
N THR A 20 -0.90 20.13 7.37
CA THR A 20 -0.08 20.16 6.14
C THR A 20 1.39 19.85 6.42
N ALA A 21 1.79 19.74 7.69
CA ALA A 21 3.12 19.31 8.07
C ALA A 21 3.21 17.79 7.90
N LEU A 22 4.17 17.35 7.10
CA LEU A 22 4.50 15.94 6.96
C LEU A 22 5.01 15.41 8.30
N VAL A 23 4.32 14.40 8.82
CA VAL A 23 4.80 13.62 9.96
C VAL A 23 5.50 12.38 9.44
N GLN A 24 6.49 11.89 10.18
CA GLN A 24 7.17 10.64 9.87
C GLN A 24 6.18 9.49 10.08
N TYR A 25 5.45 9.14 9.01
CA TYR A 25 4.44 8.12 8.98
C TYR A 25 4.46 7.40 7.63
N GLY A 26 4.69 6.10 7.64
CA GLY A 26 4.91 5.29 6.45
C GLY A 26 5.54 3.95 6.77
N ILE A 27 6.39 3.43 5.88
CA ILE A 27 6.92 2.06 5.97
C ILE A 27 7.64 1.75 7.29
N GLN A 28 8.22 2.74 7.94
CA GLN A 28 8.91 2.61 9.22
C GLN A 28 8.00 2.66 10.47
N THR A 29 6.77 3.15 10.35
CA THR A 29 5.83 3.31 11.49
C THR A 29 4.55 2.50 11.36
N GLU A 30 4.20 2.09 10.13
CA GLU A 30 3.00 1.31 9.88
C GLU A 30 3.18 -0.13 10.35
N ASP A 31 2.29 -0.56 11.23
CA ASP A 31 2.35 -1.86 11.90
C ASP A 31 1.92 -3.01 10.96
N SER A 32 2.81 -3.35 10.03
CA SER A 32 2.62 -4.38 9.00
C SER A 32 3.84 -5.27 8.87
N ASP A 33 3.62 -6.57 8.74
CA ASP A 33 4.68 -7.56 8.53
C ASP A 33 4.99 -7.75 7.03
N MET A 34 3.96 -7.58 6.20
CA MET A 34 4.00 -7.75 4.76
C MET A 34 3.26 -6.62 4.05
N ARG A 35 3.69 -6.28 2.84
CA ARG A 35 3.09 -5.24 2.01
C ARG A 35 2.71 -5.80 0.65
N VAL A 36 1.57 -5.35 0.15
CA VAL A 36 1.04 -5.69 -1.16
C VAL A 36 0.72 -4.41 -1.91
N HIS A 37 1.36 -4.21 -3.06
CA HIS A 37 1.05 -3.10 -3.96
C HIS A 37 0.28 -3.65 -5.15
N ILE A 38 -0.99 -3.26 -5.26
CA ILE A 38 -1.83 -3.55 -6.42
C ILE A 38 -1.57 -2.48 -7.47
N SER A 39 -1.07 -2.89 -8.63
CA SER A 39 -0.87 -2.05 -9.80
C SER A 39 -2.08 -2.14 -10.72
N ALA A 40 -2.83 -1.04 -10.87
CA ALA A 40 -4.08 -1.06 -11.61
C ALA A 40 -3.87 -1.27 -13.12
N VAL A 41 -2.88 -0.59 -13.69
CA VAL A 41 -2.54 -0.67 -15.12
C VAL A 41 -1.99 -2.04 -15.50
N SER A 42 -1.05 -2.57 -14.70
CA SER A 42 -0.43 -3.86 -15.02
C SER A 42 -1.26 -5.07 -14.58
N ARG A 43 -2.31 -4.86 -13.76
CA ARG A 43 -3.10 -5.92 -13.11
C ARG A 43 -2.22 -6.94 -12.39
N ARG A 44 -1.23 -6.43 -11.64
CA ARG A 44 -0.30 -7.25 -10.84
C ARG A 44 -0.32 -6.83 -9.38
N ALA A 45 -0.07 -7.80 -8.50
CA ALA A 45 0.23 -7.54 -7.10
C ALA A 45 1.73 -7.75 -6.86
N TYR A 46 2.39 -6.78 -6.25
CA TYR A 46 3.78 -6.87 -5.80
C TYR A 46 3.80 -7.09 -4.31
N VAL A 47 4.45 -8.16 -3.88
CA VAL A 47 4.42 -8.62 -2.48
C VAL A 47 5.83 -8.65 -1.94
N TYR A 48 6.02 -8.12 -0.73
CA TYR A 48 7.30 -8.16 -0.02
C TYR A 48 7.10 -8.00 1.48
N LEU A 49 8.08 -8.43 2.28
CA LEU A 49 8.07 -8.18 3.73
C LEU A 49 8.38 -6.72 4.01
N THR A 50 7.72 -6.13 5.02
CA THR A 50 7.98 -4.73 5.41
C THR A 50 9.46 -4.50 5.71
N LYS A 51 10.11 -5.46 6.39
CA LYS A 51 11.56 -5.42 6.65
C LYS A 51 12.38 -5.33 5.36
N SER A 52 12.08 -6.12 4.33
CA SER A 52 12.78 -6.05 3.04
C SER A 52 12.65 -4.68 2.38
N GLY A 53 11.47 -4.05 2.48
CA GLY A 53 11.27 -2.69 1.98
C GLY A 53 12.07 -1.65 2.76
N LEU A 54 12.17 -1.80 4.09
CA LEU A 54 13.02 -0.95 4.94
C LEU A 54 14.50 -1.12 4.61
N ASP A 55 14.97 -2.35 4.50
CA ASP A 55 16.37 -2.65 4.18
C ASP A 55 16.74 -2.08 2.81
N ALA A 56 15.83 -2.16 1.83
CA ALA A 56 16.03 -1.58 0.51
C ALA A 56 16.18 -0.05 0.57
N ILE A 57 15.29 0.67 1.27
CA ILE A 57 15.41 2.14 1.35
C ILE A 57 16.63 2.61 2.16
N GLN A 58 17.10 1.81 3.13
CA GLN A 58 18.25 2.15 3.95
C GLN A 58 19.58 1.91 3.22
N SER A 59 19.68 0.81 2.48
CA SER A 59 20.90 0.43 1.76
C SER A 59 20.98 1.03 0.36
N GLY A 60 19.85 1.37 -0.24
CA GLY A 60 19.76 1.87 -1.60
C GLY A 60 19.82 3.39 -1.70
N ASN A 61 20.52 3.89 -2.71
CA ASN A 61 20.47 5.31 -3.08
C ASN A 61 19.32 5.57 -4.06
N PHE A 62 18.08 5.45 -3.56
CA PHE A 62 16.88 5.61 -4.38
C PHE A 62 16.38 7.05 -4.42
N ARG A 63 15.73 7.41 -5.53
CA ARG A 63 15.16 8.76 -5.70
C ARG A 63 14.02 8.98 -4.73
N LYS A 64 14.19 9.96 -3.84
CA LYS A 64 13.10 10.48 -3.00
C LYS A 64 12.18 11.38 -3.82
N VAL A 65 10.87 11.20 -3.68
CA VAL A 65 9.84 12.00 -4.37
C VAL A 65 8.75 12.43 -3.41
N ALA A 66 8.11 13.54 -3.76
CA ALA A 66 6.97 14.09 -3.06
C ALA A 66 5.67 13.82 -3.84
N VAL A 67 4.61 13.49 -3.11
CA VAL A 67 3.25 13.33 -3.64
C VAL A 67 2.44 14.56 -3.25
N TYR A 68 1.64 15.04 -4.19
CA TYR A 68 0.81 16.22 -4.02
C TYR A 68 -0.65 15.88 -4.27
N THR A 69 -1.52 16.38 -3.40
CA THR A 69 -2.96 16.42 -3.66
C THR A 69 -3.32 17.87 -4.00
N LYS A 70 -3.64 18.13 -5.27
CA LYS A 70 -3.70 19.49 -5.84
C LYS A 70 -2.34 20.19 -5.69
N TYR A 71 -2.24 21.18 -4.81
CA TYR A 71 -1.03 21.96 -4.56
C TYR A 71 -0.39 21.66 -3.20
N ILE A 72 -1.02 20.81 -2.39
CA ILE A 72 -0.55 20.49 -1.04
C ILE A 72 0.29 19.23 -1.13
N LYS A 73 1.53 19.30 -0.65
CA LYS A 73 2.39 18.14 -0.46
C LYS A 73 1.78 17.26 0.63
N THR A 74 1.39 16.04 0.27
CA THR A 74 0.66 15.12 1.16
C THR A 74 1.48 13.93 1.59
N ALA A 75 2.52 13.55 0.84
CA ALA A 75 3.43 12.49 1.25
C ALA A 75 4.84 12.67 0.65
N GLU A 76 5.79 11.93 1.21
CA GLU A 76 7.08 11.64 0.58
C GLU A 76 7.39 10.16 0.66
N GLY A 77 8.23 9.70 -0.25
CA GLY A 77 8.71 8.32 -0.28
C GLY A 77 9.80 8.12 -1.29
N TYR A 78 10.27 6.89 -1.41
CA TYR A 78 11.28 6.47 -2.36
C TYR A 78 10.64 5.72 -3.53
N LEU A 79 11.15 5.96 -4.73
CA LEU A 79 10.87 5.13 -5.90
C LEU A 79 11.87 3.98 -5.93
N VAL A 80 11.38 2.77 -5.67
CA VAL A 80 12.22 1.58 -5.53
C VAL A 80 11.81 0.55 -6.58
N PRO A 81 12.71 0.12 -7.48
CA PRO A 81 12.42 -0.99 -8.39
C PRO A 81 12.09 -2.27 -7.62
N PRO A 82 11.07 -3.05 -8.01
CA PRO A 82 10.72 -4.29 -7.31
C PRO A 82 11.92 -5.24 -7.14
N ASP A 83 12.76 -5.37 -8.16
CA ASP A 83 13.96 -6.25 -8.16
C ASP A 83 15.03 -5.84 -7.15
N LYS A 84 14.91 -4.63 -6.57
CA LYS A 84 15.81 -4.13 -5.54
C LYS A 84 15.24 -4.27 -4.13
N ILE A 85 14.05 -4.84 -3.99
CA ILE A 85 13.45 -5.18 -2.70
C ILE A 85 13.68 -6.68 -2.47
N PRO A 86 14.51 -7.09 -1.49
CA PRO A 86 14.82 -8.50 -1.26
C PRO A 86 13.58 -9.36 -1.03
N GLY A 87 13.45 -10.45 -1.81
CA GLY A 87 12.30 -11.35 -1.73
C GLY A 87 10.99 -10.75 -2.24
N CYS A 88 11.02 -9.58 -2.90
CA CYS A 88 9.85 -9.08 -3.60
C CYS A 88 9.56 -9.95 -4.82
N TYR A 89 8.30 -10.34 -4.96
CA TYR A 89 7.80 -11.04 -6.13
C TYR A 89 6.53 -10.38 -6.63
N SER A 90 6.18 -10.65 -7.88
CA SER A 90 4.92 -10.19 -8.46
C SER A 90 4.06 -11.37 -8.88
N VAL A 91 2.75 -11.22 -8.72
CA VAL A 91 1.75 -12.17 -9.20
C VAL A 91 0.81 -11.47 -10.16
N ASN A 92 0.50 -12.15 -11.27
CA ASN A 92 -0.55 -11.72 -12.16
C ASN A 92 -1.91 -11.89 -11.45
N ILE A 93 -2.79 -10.90 -11.56
CA ILE A 93 -4.14 -11.00 -10.99
C ILE A 93 -5.04 -11.70 -12.01
N PRO A 94 -5.60 -12.89 -11.69
CA PRO A 94 -6.51 -13.58 -12.59
C PRO A 94 -7.73 -12.72 -12.95
N ASP A 95 -8.28 -12.92 -14.14
CA ASP A 95 -9.39 -12.11 -14.65
C ASP A 95 -10.62 -12.20 -13.74
N GLU A 96 -10.91 -13.38 -13.22
CA GLU A 96 -12.02 -13.65 -12.32
C GLU A 96 -11.83 -13.03 -10.91
N ASP A 97 -10.60 -12.71 -10.52
CA ASP A 97 -10.31 -12.05 -9.24
C ASP A 97 -10.23 -10.54 -9.37
N TRP A 98 -10.10 -10.04 -10.60
CA TRP A 98 -9.95 -8.62 -10.87
C TRP A 98 -11.21 -7.84 -10.51
N ILE A 99 -10.98 -6.65 -9.97
CA ILE A 99 -12.00 -5.64 -9.75
C ILE A 99 -11.49 -4.38 -10.43
N GLU A 100 -12.26 -3.87 -11.38
CA GLU A 100 -11.89 -2.67 -12.13
C GLU A 100 -11.59 -1.50 -11.20
N ILE A 101 -10.44 -0.85 -11.36
CA ILE A 101 -10.01 0.31 -10.57
C ILE A 101 -9.87 1.50 -11.51
N ASN A 102 -10.67 2.54 -11.30
CA ASN A 102 -10.69 3.71 -12.17
C ASN A 102 -10.01 4.91 -11.49
N ASN A 103 -9.31 5.74 -12.28
CA ASN A 103 -8.62 6.94 -11.79
C ASN A 103 -9.55 8.00 -11.18
N LEU A 104 -10.81 8.05 -11.62
CA LEU A 104 -11.82 8.99 -11.13
C LEU A 104 -12.32 8.61 -9.72
N GLU A 105 -12.07 7.38 -9.28
CA GLU A 105 -12.47 6.93 -7.95
C GLU A 105 -11.64 7.58 -6.85
N SER A 106 -12.27 7.76 -5.69
CA SER A 106 -11.59 8.26 -4.50
C SER A 106 -10.50 7.30 -4.01
N THR A 107 -9.52 7.82 -3.27
CA THR A 107 -8.46 7.00 -2.66
C THR A 107 -9.03 5.87 -1.80
N SER A 108 -10.13 6.13 -1.08
CA SER A 108 -10.79 5.13 -0.22
C SER A 108 -11.43 4.00 -1.03
N GLU A 109 -12.10 4.32 -2.15
CA GLU A 109 -12.70 3.32 -3.02
C GLU A 109 -11.65 2.42 -3.68
N LYS A 110 -10.58 3.03 -4.20
CA LYS A 110 -9.43 2.31 -4.77
C LYS A 110 -8.77 1.41 -3.73
N GLY A 111 -8.55 1.91 -2.51
CA GLY A 111 -8.01 1.14 -1.40
C GLY A 111 -8.88 -0.06 -1.04
N ARG A 112 -10.21 0.13 -0.94
CA ARG A 112 -11.15 -0.96 -0.66
C ARG A 112 -11.09 -2.07 -1.71
N LYS A 113 -11.04 -1.70 -3.00
CA LYS A 113 -10.93 -2.67 -4.11
C LYS A 113 -9.61 -3.43 -4.08
N ALA A 114 -8.50 -2.72 -3.86
CA ALA A 114 -7.18 -3.36 -3.75
C ALA A 114 -7.11 -4.36 -2.58
N VAL A 115 -7.73 -4.03 -1.44
CA VAL A 115 -7.87 -4.96 -0.31
C VAL A 115 -8.68 -6.19 -0.69
N GLU A 116 -9.80 -6.02 -1.40
CA GLU A 116 -10.64 -7.15 -1.83
C GLU A 116 -9.92 -8.06 -2.83
N ILE A 117 -9.20 -7.48 -3.81
CA ILE A 117 -8.33 -8.23 -4.72
C ILE A 117 -7.30 -9.03 -3.91
N THR A 118 -6.61 -8.39 -2.96
CA THR A 118 -5.61 -9.06 -2.12
C THR A 118 -6.20 -10.25 -1.35
N LYS A 119 -7.43 -10.10 -0.80
CA LYS A 119 -8.14 -11.20 -0.13
C LYS A 119 -8.42 -12.37 -1.08
N ARG A 120 -8.80 -12.09 -2.33
CA ARG A 120 -9.02 -13.13 -3.35
C ARG A 120 -7.73 -13.88 -3.69
N LEU A 121 -6.63 -13.15 -3.90
CA LEU A 121 -5.32 -13.75 -4.14
C LEU A 121 -4.84 -14.63 -2.98
N LEU A 122 -5.06 -14.21 -1.74
CA LEU A 122 -4.77 -15.00 -0.54
C LEU A 122 -5.62 -16.28 -0.47
N LYS A 123 -6.93 -16.19 -0.73
CA LYS A 123 -7.82 -17.37 -0.78
C LYS A 123 -7.38 -18.40 -1.81
N ARG A 124 -6.79 -17.94 -2.92
CA ARG A 124 -6.24 -18.80 -3.99
C ARG A 124 -4.80 -19.25 -3.76
N LYS A 125 -4.20 -18.88 -2.62
CA LYS A 125 -2.82 -19.21 -2.26
C LYS A 125 -1.79 -18.67 -3.27
N LEU A 126 -2.14 -17.59 -3.98
CA LEU A 126 -1.22 -16.91 -4.90
C LEU A 126 -0.25 -15.97 -4.16
N ILE A 127 -0.61 -15.56 -2.95
CA ILE A 127 0.26 -14.80 -2.06
C ILE A 127 0.74 -15.73 -0.95
N SER A 128 2.05 -15.93 -0.86
CA SER A 128 2.69 -16.66 0.23
C SER A 128 2.74 -15.80 1.49
N VAL A 129 2.23 -16.35 2.59
CA VAL A 129 2.25 -15.71 3.91
C VAL A 129 3.40 -16.33 4.71
N PRO A 130 4.26 -15.52 5.37
CA PRO A 130 5.31 -16.06 6.22
C PRO A 130 4.69 -16.81 7.41
N VAL A 131 5.20 -18.01 7.67
CA VAL A 131 4.75 -18.90 8.76
C VAL A 131 5.90 -19.12 9.73
N SER A 132 5.58 -19.19 11.02
CA SER A 132 6.52 -19.66 12.05
C SER A 132 6.31 -21.15 12.23
N ILE A 133 7.40 -21.92 12.10
CA ILE A 133 7.41 -23.36 12.29
C ILE A 133 8.34 -23.66 13.47
N ALA A 134 7.84 -24.41 14.44
CA ALA A 134 8.63 -24.90 15.56
C ALA A 134 8.44 -26.41 15.70
N GLU A 135 9.54 -27.11 15.96
CA GLU A 135 9.50 -28.50 16.39
C GLU A 135 8.97 -28.57 17.81
N ILE A 136 8.06 -29.50 18.06
CA ILE A 136 7.52 -29.72 19.41
C ILE A 136 8.47 -30.67 20.13
N THR A 137 9.20 -30.15 21.13
CA THR A 137 10.08 -30.96 21.99
C THR A 137 9.41 -31.38 23.30
N ASP A 138 8.16 -30.97 23.52
CA ASP A 138 7.37 -31.35 24.71
C ASP A 138 6.93 -32.81 24.58
N GLU A 139 7.45 -33.67 25.46
CA GLU A 139 7.19 -35.11 25.46
C GLU A 139 5.70 -35.46 25.59
N VAL A 140 4.89 -34.65 26.28
CA VAL A 140 3.45 -34.90 26.44
C VAL A 140 2.71 -34.62 25.13
N MET A 141 3.12 -33.59 24.37
CA MET A 141 2.56 -33.33 23.04
C MET A 141 3.07 -34.31 21.98
N GLN A 142 4.34 -34.75 22.07
CA GLN A 142 4.88 -35.79 21.19
C GLN A 142 4.22 -37.16 21.44
N VAL A 143 3.93 -37.52 22.70
CA VAL A 143 3.18 -38.74 23.04
C VAL A 143 1.76 -38.74 22.44
N LYS A 144 1.20 -37.55 22.17
CA LYS A 144 -0.07 -37.42 21.41
C LYS A 144 0.10 -37.54 19.89
N GLY A 145 1.31 -37.84 19.40
CA GLY A 145 1.64 -38.02 17.99
C GLY A 145 1.69 -36.72 17.18
N THR A 146 2.00 -35.59 17.82
CA THR A 146 2.14 -34.30 17.11
C THR A 146 3.61 -33.94 16.95
N ASP A 147 4.09 -33.87 15.70
CA ASP A 147 5.51 -33.65 15.41
C ASP A 147 5.88 -32.16 15.27
N ILE A 148 5.00 -31.34 14.70
CA ILE A 148 5.30 -29.92 14.40
C ILE A 148 4.14 -28.99 14.77
N TYR A 149 4.51 -27.77 15.18
CA TYR A 149 3.57 -26.67 15.37
C TYR A 149 3.78 -25.61 14.28
N VAL A 150 2.71 -25.28 13.54
CA VAL A 150 2.72 -24.24 12.51
C VAL A 150 1.74 -23.14 12.88
N SER A 151 2.21 -21.89 12.92
CA SER A 151 1.36 -20.73 13.19
C SER A 151 1.71 -19.56 12.28
N ALA A 152 0.70 -18.76 11.95
CA ALA A 152 0.88 -17.51 11.23
C ALA A 152 -0.09 -16.44 11.74
N ARG A 153 0.48 -15.30 12.14
CA ARG A 153 -0.26 -14.07 12.40
C ARG A 153 0.46 -12.96 11.66
N VAL A 154 -0.11 -12.52 10.55
CA VAL A 154 0.54 -11.59 9.62
C VAL A 154 -0.38 -10.40 9.36
N LYS A 155 0.12 -9.20 9.62
CA LYS A 155 -0.52 -7.92 9.29
C LYS A 155 -0.07 -7.50 7.90
N ILE A 156 -1.02 -7.37 6.98
CA ILE A 156 -0.74 -7.03 5.60
C ILE A 156 -1.19 -5.60 5.34
N GLN A 157 -0.27 -4.73 4.92
CA GLN A 157 -0.66 -3.45 4.37
C GLN A 157 -0.88 -3.57 2.86
N VAL A 158 -2.01 -3.06 2.37
CA VAL A 158 -2.33 -3.03 0.95
C VAL A 158 -2.31 -1.59 0.44
N LYS A 159 -1.55 -1.34 -0.62
CA LYS A 159 -1.56 -0.09 -1.37
C LYS A 159 -2.12 -0.31 -2.77
N CYS A 160 -2.80 0.72 -3.29
CA CYS A 160 -3.28 0.76 -4.65
C CYS A 160 -2.51 1.83 -5.40
N ASP A 161 -1.65 1.43 -6.31
CA ASP A 161 -0.87 2.32 -7.15
C ASP A 161 -1.33 2.16 -8.59
N PHE A 162 -1.53 3.25 -9.33
CA PHE A 162 -2.12 3.12 -10.67
C PHE A 162 -1.15 2.46 -11.66
N SER A 163 0.09 2.94 -11.73
CA SER A 163 1.11 2.48 -12.68
C SER A 163 2.36 1.92 -11.99
N ALA A 164 2.25 1.30 -10.81
CA ALA A 164 3.43 0.78 -10.11
C ALA A 164 4.00 -0.49 -10.77
N GLY A 165 5.28 -0.74 -10.50
CA GLY A 165 5.95 -1.99 -10.83
C GLY A 165 6.72 -1.95 -12.14
N HIS A 166 7.13 -3.12 -12.62
CA HIS A 166 7.98 -3.32 -13.78
C HIS A 166 7.45 -2.67 -15.08
N LYS A 167 8.35 -2.16 -15.92
CA LYS A 167 8.00 -1.43 -17.15
C LYS A 167 7.44 -2.35 -18.24
N GLU A 168 7.95 -3.58 -18.32
CA GLU A 168 7.51 -4.59 -19.29
C GLU A 168 6.04 -4.98 -19.14
N TYR A 169 5.43 -4.71 -17.99
CA TYR A 169 4.00 -4.92 -17.74
C TYR A 169 3.19 -3.61 -17.76
N GLY A 170 3.77 -2.49 -18.22
CA GLY A 170 3.10 -1.18 -18.27
C GLY A 170 3.22 -0.34 -17.00
N GLY A 171 4.09 -0.72 -16.06
CA GLY A 171 4.40 0.06 -14.87
C GLY A 171 5.46 1.15 -15.10
N THR A 172 5.75 1.92 -14.05
CA THR A 172 6.77 2.99 -14.05
C THR A 172 8.22 2.49 -13.92
N GLY A 173 8.39 1.20 -13.63
CA GLY A 173 9.64 0.57 -13.20
C GLY A 173 9.87 0.60 -11.69
N ASN A 174 8.94 1.17 -10.89
CA ASN A 174 9.15 1.40 -9.46
C ASN A 174 7.88 1.15 -8.64
N LEU A 175 8.06 0.79 -7.37
CA LEU A 175 7.07 0.88 -6.30
C LEU A 175 7.34 2.15 -5.47
N PHE A 176 6.28 2.78 -4.97
CA PHE A 176 6.40 3.95 -4.10
C PHE A 176 6.37 3.54 -2.63
N LEU A 177 7.52 3.63 -1.95
CA LEU A 177 7.66 3.32 -0.53
C LEU A 177 7.59 4.62 0.27
N GLN A 178 6.39 4.91 0.80
CA GLN A 178 6.09 6.11 1.58
C GLN A 178 6.83 6.12 2.92
N ILE A 179 7.41 7.26 3.28
CA ILE A 179 8.11 7.48 4.56
C ILE A 179 7.51 8.61 5.40
N SER A 180 6.67 9.46 4.80
CA SER A 180 5.98 10.52 5.54
C SER A 180 4.66 10.85 4.86
N GLU A 181 3.66 11.26 5.64
CA GLU A 181 2.41 11.79 5.13
C GLU A 181 1.85 12.91 6.01
N CYS A 182 0.86 13.62 5.49
CA CYS A 182 -0.02 14.48 6.27
C CYS A 182 -1.47 14.30 5.83
N ASN A 183 -2.42 14.59 6.73
CA ASN A 183 -3.85 14.55 6.44
C ASN A 183 -4.43 15.97 6.36
N PRO A 184 -4.20 16.71 5.26
CA PRO A 184 -4.68 18.09 5.16
C PRO A 184 -6.20 18.17 4.99
N PHE A 185 -6.93 17.06 4.86
CA PHE A 185 -8.38 17.07 4.69
C PHE A 185 -9.14 16.40 5.83
N LYS A 186 -8.45 15.94 6.90
CA LYS A 186 -9.03 15.24 8.06
C LYS A 186 -10.07 14.19 7.66
N ARG A 187 -9.78 13.40 6.63
CA ARG A 187 -10.71 12.38 6.11
C ARG A 187 -10.65 11.05 6.88
N TYR A 188 -9.93 11.02 7.99
CA TYR A 188 -9.72 9.89 8.87
C TYR A 188 -9.41 10.40 10.28
#